data_AF-A0A4U0ZQF4-F1
#
_entry.id   AF-A0A4U0ZQF4-F1
#
_cell.length_a   1.000
_cell.length_b   1.000
_cell.length_c   1.000
_cell.angle_alpha   90.00
_cell.angle_beta   90.00
_cell.angle_gamma   90.00
#
_symmetry.space_group_name_H-M   'P 1'
#
loop_
_entity.id
_entity.type
_entity.pdbx_description
1 polymer ?
#
loop_
_entity_poly.entity_id
_entity_poly.type
_entity_poly.pdbx_seq_one_letter_code
_entity_poly.pdbx_strand_id
1 'polypeptide(L)'
;MELIYIAISATFVNNILLAQYLGNCPFLGVSKKIETAVGMAAAVLFVTALASICTWSVSTYVLNPYGLEFLQTLTFILVIASLVQLVEIIIKKKSRGLYNALGVYLPLITTNCAVMGVALLIPKNEMGFTEMLVFSCCSAIGYGLALILFAGIRERLLISPVPKSMQGTSIALVTAGIMAMAFMGFQGMAS
;
A
#
# COMPACT_ATOMS: atom_id res chain seq x y z
N MET A 1 -14.08 2.22 -21.11
CA MET A 1 -13.61 3.58 -20.79
C MET A 1 -13.61 3.84 -19.29
N GLU A 2 -14.63 3.37 -18.56
CA GLU A 2 -14.67 3.31 -17.08
C GLU A 2 -13.45 2.63 -16.43
N LEU A 3 -13.07 1.41 -16.83
CA LEU A 3 -11.96 0.65 -16.20
C LEU A 3 -10.57 1.30 -16.34
N ILE A 4 -10.29 1.96 -17.47
CA ILE A 4 -9.02 2.66 -17.70
C ILE A 4 -9.00 3.96 -16.89
N TYR A 5 -10.15 4.63 -16.76
CA TYR A 5 -10.31 5.80 -15.91
C TYR A 5 -10.17 5.45 -14.43
N ILE A 6 -10.77 4.34 -13.97
CA ILE A 6 -10.59 3.79 -12.62
C ILE A 6 -9.12 3.40 -12.38
N ALA A 7 -8.46 2.79 -13.37
CA ALA A 7 -7.05 2.42 -13.26
C ALA A 7 -6.14 3.64 -13.12
N ILE A 8 -6.32 4.66 -13.97
CA ILE A 8 -5.52 5.89 -13.96
C ILE A 8 -5.84 6.72 -12.71
N SER A 9 -7.11 6.84 -12.35
CA SER A 9 -7.53 7.58 -11.15
C SER A 9 -7.05 6.89 -9.87
N ALA A 10 -7.17 5.57 -9.73
CA ALA A 10 -6.69 4.85 -8.54
C ALA A 10 -5.15 4.87 -8.42
N THR A 11 -4.42 4.83 -9.54
CA THR A 11 -2.95 4.86 -9.52
C THR A 11 -2.38 6.27 -9.29
N PHE A 12 -2.96 7.32 -9.89
CA PHE A 12 -2.38 8.68 -9.85
C PHE A 12 -3.20 9.71 -9.08
N VAL A 13 -4.53 9.68 -9.14
CA VAL A 13 -5.38 10.78 -8.65
C VAL A 13 -5.88 10.53 -7.22
N ASN A 14 -6.21 9.28 -6.91
CA ASN A 14 -6.62 8.77 -5.60
C ASN A 14 -5.51 7.92 -4.97
N ASN A 15 -4.24 8.32 -5.18
CA ASN A 15 -3.13 7.57 -4.63
C ASN A 15 -3.22 7.53 -3.09
N ILE A 16 -3.48 6.34 -2.55
CA ILE A 16 -3.74 6.09 -1.13
C ILE A 16 -2.60 6.56 -0.22
N LEU A 17 -1.36 6.57 -0.75
CA LEU A 17 -0.17 7.01 -0.01
C LEU A 17 -0.06 8.53 0.10
N LEU A 18 -0.39 9.27 -0.96
CA LEU A 18 -0.11 10.71 -1.08
C LEU A 18 -1.36 11.59 -0.96
N ALA A 19 -2.52 11.08 -1.38
CA ALA A 19 -3.80 11.79 -1.29
C ALA A 19 -4.57 11.44 -0.01
N GLN A 20 -4.51 10.18 0.45
CA GLN A 20 -5.22 9.74 1.65
C GLN A 20 -4.30 9.58 2.89
N TYR A 21 -2.98 9.71 2.73
CA TYR A 21 -1.97 9.58 3.79
C TYR A 21 -1.97 8.21 4.52
N LEU A 22 -2.28 7.11 3.83
CA LEU A 22 -2.23 5.76 4.40
C LEU A 22 -0.92 5.03 3.99
N GLY A 23 -0.35 4.27 4.93
CA GLY A 23 0.81 3.40 4.67
C GLY A 23 2.18 4.02 4.97
N ASN A 24 2.21 5.11 5.75
CA ASN A 24 3.46 5.82 6.09
C ASN A 24 4.44 4.97 6.93
N CYS A 25 3.96 4.00 7.69
CA CYS A 25 4.79 3.18 8.61
C CYS A 25 5.86 2.36 7.86
N PRO A 26 5.51 1.51 6.87
CA PRO A 26 6.52 0.85 6.04
C PRO A 26 7.23 1.82 5.08
N PHE A 27 6.55 2.89 4.65
CA PHE A 27 7.11 3.88 3.75
C PHE A 27 8.36 4.55 4.31
N LEU A 28 8.36 4.96 5.58
CA LEU A 28 9.54 5.57 6.22
C LEU A 28 10.62 4.55 6.61
N GLY A 29 10.21 3.31 6.91
CA GLY A 29 11.09 2.24 7.35
C GLY A 29 11.95 1.64 6.23
N VAL A 30 11.36 1.36 5.06
CA VAL A 30 11.96 0.54 4.00
C VAL A 30 12.52 1.36 2.83
N SER A 31 12.33 2.68 2.83
CA SER A 31 12.76 3.59 1.76
C SER A 31 14.24 4.01 1.81
N LYS A 32 15.09 3.31 2.56
CA LYS A 32 16.53 3.61 2.59
C LYS A 32 17.28 3.10 1.37
N LYS A 33 16.79 2.03 0.74
CA LYS A 33 17.39 1.41 -0.45
C LYS A 33 16.30 1.11 -1.46
N ILE A 34 16.59 1.29 -2.75
CA ILE A 34 15.65 0.97 -3.83
C ILE A 34 15.36 -0.54 -3.86
N GLU A 35 16.38 -1.39 -3.68
CA GLU A 35 16.20 -2.86 -3.71
C GLU A 35 15.19 -3.36 -2.67
N THR A 36 15.25 -2.83 -1.44
CA THR A 36 14.31 -3.19 -0.37
C THR A 36 12.92 -2.61 -0.63
N ALA A 37 12.84 -1.40 -1.19
CA ALA A 37 11.57 -0.78 -1.56
C ALA A 37 10.84 -1.58 -2.64
N VAL A 38 11.54 -2.05 -3.67
CA VAL A 38 10.94 -2.89 -4.74
C VAL A 38 10.40 -4.20 -4.17
N GLY A 39 11.16 -4.87 -3.29
CA GLY A 39 10.71 -6.09 -2.62
C GLY A 39 9.45 -5.88 -1.78
N MET A 40 9.38 -4.77 -1.05
CA MET A 40 8.22 -4.39 -0.25
C MET A 40 7.00 -4.04 -1.10
N ALA A 41 7.20 -3.27 -2.18
CA ALA A 41 6.13 -2.92 -3.11
C ALA A 41 5.49 -4.17 -3.74
N ALA A 42 6.31 -5.13 -4.17
CA ALA A 42 5.83 -6.38 -4.73
C ALA A 42 5.05 -7.23 -3.71
N ALA A 43 5.53 -7.31 -2.47
CA ALA A 43 4.86 -8.02 -1.39
C ALA A 43 3.49 -7.39 -1.04
N VAL A 44 3.45 -6.06 -0.93
CA VAL A 44 2.20 -5.33 -0.67
C VAL A 44 1.21 -5.52 -1.82
N LEU A 45 1.65 -5.42 -3.09
CA LEU A 45 0.80 -5.66 -4.25
C LEU A 45 0.14 -7.04 -4.23
N PHE A 46 0.92 -8.07 -3.94
CA PHE A 46 0.40 -9.43 -3.86
C PHE A 46 -0.61 -9.59 -2.72
N VAL A 47 -0.29 -9.08 -1.53
CA VAL A 47 -1.17 -9.16 -0.35
C VAL A 47 -2.44 -8.35 -0.57
N THR A 48 -2.36 -7.13 -1.10
CA THR A 48 -3.53 -6.28 -1.33
C THR A 48 -4.49 -6.88 -2.34
N ALA A 49 -3.99 -7.46 -3.44
CA ALA A 49 -4.85 -8.11 -4.43
C ALA A 49 -5.58 -9.32 -3.83
N LEU A 50 -4.86 -10.21 -3.11
CA LEU A 50 -5.48 -11.37 -2.48
C LEU A 50 -6.43 -10.99 -1.34
N ALA A 51 -6.01 -10.05 -0.49
CA ALA A 51 -6.84 -9.57 0.61
C ALA A 51 -8.15 -8.99 0.08
N SER A 52 -8.10 -8.20 -0.99
CA SER A 52 -9.30 -7.64 -1.61
C SER A 52 -10.25 -8.76 -2.06
N ILE A 53 -9.77 -9.79 -2.77
CA ILE A 53 -10.59 -10.94 -3.21
C ILE A 53 -11.29 -11.61 -2.03
N CYS A 54 -10.55 -11.88 -0.95
CA CYS A 54 -11.10 -12.49 0.24
C CYS A 54 -12.09 -11.57 0.96
N THR A 55 -11.77 -10.29 1.15
CA THR A 55 -12.62 -9.35 1.89
C THR A 55 -13.90 -9.02 1.13
N TRP A 56 -13.88 -8.92 -0.20
CA TRP A 56 -15.08 -8.75 -1.01
C TRP A 56 -15.99 -9.97 -0.92
N SER A 57 -15.43 -11.18 -1.02
CA SER A 57 -16.21 -12.42 -0.88
C SER A 57 -16.87 -12.50 0.50
N VAL A 58 -16.12 -12.17 1.56
CA VAL A 58 -16.65 -12.16 2.93
C VAL A 58 -17.70 -11.07 3.12
N SER A 59 -17.49 -9.88 2.55
CA SER A 59 -18.45 -8.78 2.65
C SER A 59 -19.77 -9.12 1.97
N THR A 60 -19.73 -9.61 0.72
CA THR A 60 -20.91 -9.90 -0.09
C THR A 60 -21.66 -11.14 0.38
N TYR A 61 -20.97 -12.23 0.72
CA TYR A 61 -21.61 -13.50 1.07
C TYR A 61 -21.87 -13.72 2.56
N VAL A 62 -21.18 -12.99 3.45
CA VAL A 62 -21.30 -13.19 4.90
C VAL A 62 -21.83 -11.94 5.60
N LEU A 63 -21.27 -10.76 5.37
CA LEU A 63 -21.69 -9.60 6.16
C LEU A 63 -23.04 -9.03 5.73
N ASN A 64 -23.25 -8.86 4.42
CA ASN A 64 -24.50 -8.33 3.88
C ASN A 64 -25.73 -9.17 4.22
N PRO A 65 -25.74 -10.52 4.02
CA PRO A 65 -26.94 -11.31 4.30
C PRO A 65 -27.27 -11.45 5.79
N TYR A 66 -26.27 -11.34 6.67
CA TYR A 66 -26.47 -11.45 8.11
C TYR A 66 -26.59 -10.08 8.81
N GLY A 67 -26.50 -8.96 8.09
CA GLY A 67 -26.59 -7.61 8.66
C GLY A 67 -25.46 -7.25 9.63
N LEU A 68 -24.29 -7.87 9.47
CA LEU A 68 -23.15 -7.79 10.41
C LEU A 68 -22.11 -6.74 10.01
N GLU A 69 -22.52 -5.64 9.36
CA GLU A 69 -21.60 -4.59 8.89
C GLU A 69 -20.72 -4.00 10.00
N PHE A 70 -21.20 -3.95 11.25
CA PHE A 70 -20.40 -3.51 12.40
C PHE A 70 -19.11 -4.33 12.61
N LEU A 71 -19.09 -5.61 12.24
CA LEU A 71 -17.91 -6.49 12.41
C LEU A 71 -16.90 -6.40 11.26
N GLN A 72 -17.20 -5.63 10.21
CA GLN A 72 -16.40 -5.56 8.99
C GLN A 72 -14.91 -5.30 9.23
N THR A 73 -14.59 -4.29 10.03
CA THR A 73 -13.20 -3.94 10.36
C THR A 73 -12.47 -5.10 11.03
N LEU A 74 -13.12 -5.78 12.00
CA LEU A 74 -12.52 -6.90 12.73
C LEU A 74 -12.28 -8.09 11.80
N THR A 75 -13.26 -8.42 10.97
CA THR A 75 -13.16 -9.52 10.02
C THR A 75 -12.06 -9.27 8.99
N PHE A 76 -11.93 -8.04 8.48
CA PHE A 76 -10.90 -7.69 7.51
C PHE A 76 -9.49 -7.78 8.10
N ILE A 77 -9.28 -7.33 9.35
CA ILE A 77 -7.99 -7.49 10.04
C ILE A 77 -7.62 -8.97 10.13
N LEU A 78 -8.57 -9.83 10.50
CA LEU A 78 -8.33 -11.28 10.66
C LEU A 78 -7.97 -11.93 9.32
N VAL A 79 -8.70 -11.59 8.26
CA VAL A 79 -8.40 -12.06 6.89
C VAL A 79 -7.01 -11.61 6.45
N ILE A 80 -6.67 -10.33 6.60
CA ILE A 80 -5.35 -9.80 6.22
C ILE A 80 -4.24 -10.47 7.04
N ALA A 81 -4.41 -10.60 8.37
CA ALA A 81 -3.43 -11.23 9.24
C ALA A 81 -3.14 -12.68 8.84
N SER A 82 -4.19 -13.46 8.56
CA SER A 82 -4.02 -14.86 8.12
C SER A 82 -3.31 -14.98 6.77
N LEU A 83 -3.62 -14.09 5.82
CA LEU A 83 -2.97 -14.06 4.51
C LEU A 83 -1.50 -13.66 4.59
N VAL A 84 -1.17 -12.60 5.34
CA VAL A 84 0.22 -12.17 5.51
C VAL A 84 1.04 -13.26 6.21
N GLN A 85 0.48 -13.94 7.19
CA GLN A 85 1.14 -15.06 7.86
C GLN A 85 1.47 -16.18 6.88
N LEU A 86 0.55 -16.50 5.97
CA LEU A 86 0.78 -17.49 4.91
C LEU A 86 1.90 -17.02 3.97
N VAL A 87 1.89 -15.75 3.56
CA VAL A 87 2.93 -15.15 2.71
C VAL A 87 4.31 -15.17 3.38
N GLU A 88 4.39 -14.93 4.69
CA GLU A 88 5.63 -15.00 5.45
C GLU A 88 6.28 -16.38 5.37
N ILE A 89 5.47 -17.43 5.57
CA ILE A 89 5.94 -18.82 5.48
C ILE A 89 6.44 -19.14 4.06
N ILE A 90 5.73 -18.67 3.02
CA ILE A 90 6.13 -18.86 1.62
C ILE A 90 7.46 -18.14 1.33
N ILE A 91 7.60 -16.87 1.73
CA ILE A 91 8.82 -16.09 1.48
C ILE A 91 10.01 -16.74 2.18
N LYS A 92 9.85 -17.18 3.44
CA LYS A 92 10.89 -17.88 4.20
C LYS A 92 11.39 -19.15 3.52
N LYS A 93 10.48 -19.87 2.83
CA LYS A 93 10.81 -21.10 2.10
C LYS A 93 11.42 -20.84 0.71
N LYS A 94 10.94 -19.85 -0.03
CA LYS A 94 11.32 -19.60 -1.43
C LYS A 94 12.54 -18.68 -1.58
N SER A 95 12.71 -17.69 -0.71
CA SER A 95 13.78 -16.70 -0.80
C SER A 95 14.28 -16.27 0.58
N ARG A 96 15.38 -16.87 1.02
CA ARG A 96 16.05 -16.50 2.27
C ARG A 96 16.69 -15.12 2.22
N GLY A 97 17.15 -14.69 1.04
CA GLY A 97 17.70 -13.35 0.82
C GLY A 97 16.66 -12.25 1.05
N LEU A 98 15.46 -12.40 0.48
CA LEU A 98 14.37 -11.44 0.67
C LEU A 98 13.86 -11.47 2.12
N TYR A 99 13.73 -12.66 2.72
CA TYR A 99 13.35 -12.80 4.13
C TYR A 99 14.34 -12.09 5.07
N ASN A 100 15.65 -12.18 4.82
CA ASN A 100 16.65 -11.50 5.65
C ASN A 100 16.59 -9.96 5.50
N ALA A 101 16.25 -9.46 4.31
CA ALA A 101 16.13 -8.03 4.05
C ALA A 101 14.82 -7.41 4.56
N LEU A 102 13.72 -8.19 4.51
CA LEU A 102 12.36 -7.71 4.74
C LEU A 102 11.70 -8.30 6.01
N GLY A 103 12.30 -9.30 6.65
CA GLY A 103 11.64 -10.13 7.69
C GLY A 103 11.04 -9.36 8.85
N VAL A 104 11.68 -8.27 9.27
CA VAL A 104 11.15 -7.38 10.35
C VAL A 104 9.94 -6.58 9.88
N TYR A 105 9.83 -6.31 8.58
CA TYR A 105 8.76 -5.51 7.96
C TYR A 105 7.58 -6.36 7.46
N LEU A 106 7.70 -7.68 7.38
CA LEU A 106 6.60 -8.56 6.99
C LEU A 106 5.38 -8.44 7.92
N PRO A 107 5.54 -8.48 9.26
CA PRO A 107 4.43 -8.23 10.18
C PRO A 107 3.82 -6.82 10.02
N LEU A 108 4.60 -5.82 9.61
CA LEU A 108 4.09 -4.47 9.34
C LEU A 108 3.17 -4.40 8.12
N ILE A 109 3.10 -5.45 7.29
CA ILE A 109 2.11 -5.52 6.21
C ILE A 109 0.70 -5.72 6.79
N THR A 110 0.57 -6.49 7.90
CA THR A 110 -0.75 -6.74 8.53
C THR A 110 -1.42 -5.46 9.03
N THR A 111 -0.61 -4.55 9.56
CA THR A 111 -1.04 -3.26 10.10
C THR A 111 -0.88 -2.13 9.10
N ASN A 112 -0.63 -2.45 7.82
CA ASN A 112 -0.48 -1.43 6.80
C ASN A 112 -1.84 -0.81 6.47
N CYS A 113 -1.98 0.47 6.82
CA CYS A 113 -3.19 1.24 6.59
C CYS A 113 -3.58 1.26 5.10
N ALA A 114 -2.63 1.21 4.16
CA ALA A 114 -2.94 1.21 2.74
C ALA A 114 -3.71 -0.06 2.32
N VAL A 115 -3.31 -1.24 2.83
CA VAL A 115 -3.97 -2.52 2.54
C VAL A 115 -5.39 -2.51 3.12
N MET A 116 -5.53 -2.07 4.36
CA MET A 116 -6.80 -1.97 5.05
C MET A 116 -7.75 -0.95 4.40
N GLY A 117 -7.21 0.19 3.95
CA GLY A 117 -7.97 1.23 3.28
C GLY A 117 -8.59 0.74 1.97
N VAL A 118 -7.81 0.03 1.13
CA VAL A 118 -8.32 -0.59 -0.10
C VAL A 118 -9.46 -1.57 0.22
N ALA A 119 -9.25 -2.44 1.21
CA ALA A 119 -10.26 -3.43 1.62
C ALA A 119 -11.57 -2.80 2.09
N LEU A 120 -11.52 -1.62 2.73
CA LEU A 120 -12.70 -0.88 3.20
C LEU A 120 -13.36 -0.03 2.11
N LEU A 121 -12.60 0.50 1.16
CA LEU A 121 -13.13 1.33 0.06
C LEU A 121 -13.96 0.52 -0.94
N ILE A 122 -13.59 -0.74 -1.16
CA ILE A 122 -14.31 -1.67 -2.06
C ILE A 122 -15.80 -1.79 -1.74
N PRO A 123 -16.19 -2.23 -0.54
CA PRO A 123 -17.60 -2.36 -0.18
C PRO A 123 -18.28 -0.99 -0.03
N LYS A 124 -17.57 0.05 0.39
CA LYS A 124 -18.14 1.41 0.50
C LYS A 124 -18.55 2.02 -0.85
N ASN A 125 -17.81 1.71 -1.89
CA ASN A 125 -18.09 2.19 -3.25
C ASN A 125 -18.91 1.18 -4.07
N GLU A 126 -19.44 0.13 -3.42
CA GLU A 126 -20.25 -0.92 -4.05
C GLU A 126 -19.61 -1.52 -5.32
N MET A 127 -18.28 -1.64 -5.34
CA MET A 127 -17.56 -2.05 -6.55
C MET A 127 -17.82 -3.52 -6.91
N GLY A 128 -18.04 -3.77 -8.20
CA GLY A 128 -18.16 -5.13 -8.75
C GLY A 128 -16.83 -5.91 -8.64
N PHE A 129 -16.88 -7.24 -8.86
CA PHE A 129 -15.70 -8.10 -8.75
C PHE A 129 -14.54 -7.66 -9.67
N THR A 130 -14.86 -7.31 -10.91
CA THR A 130 -13.88 -6.88 -11.93
C THR A 130 -13.29 -5.51 -11.62
N GLU A 131 -14.13 -4.55 -11.23
CA GLU A 131 -13.72 -3.20 -10.85
C GLU A 131 -12.84 -3.20 -9.62
N MET A 132 -13.20 -3.98 -8.61
CA MET A 132 -12.43 -4.15 -7.40
C MET A 132 -11.03 -4.69 -7.68
N LEU A 133 -10.91 -5.69 -8.55
CA LEU A 133 -9.62 -6.34 -8.82
C LEU A 133 -8.67 -5.37 -9.54
N VAL A 134 -9.22 -4.57 -10.46
CA VAL A 134 -8.47 -3.48 -11.11
C VAL A 134 -8.12 -2.39 -10.10
N PHE A 135 -9.07 -1.94 -9.28
CA PHE A 135 -8.86 -0.90 -8.28
C PHE A 135 -7.77 -1.26 -7.26
N SER A 136 -7.82 -2.48 -6.72
CA SER A 136 -6.86 -2.98 -5.73
C SER A 136 -5.45 -3.15 -6.31
N CYS A 137 -5.34 -3.70 -7.52
CA CYS A 137 -4.05 -3.80 -8.23
C CYS A 137 -3.47 -2.42 -8.54
N CYS A 138 -4.26 -1.52 -9.14
CA CYS A 138 -3.84 -0.17 -9.50
C CYS A 138 -3.44 0.67 -8.29
N SER A 139 -4.18 0.53 -7.18
CA SER A 139 -3.88 1.16 -5.89
C SER A 139 -2.55 0.69 -5.32
N ALA A 140 -2.28 -0.62 -5.35
CA ALA A 140 -1.04 -1.17 -4.83
C ALA A 140 0.17 -0.85 -5.73
N ILE A 141 -0.03 -0.77 -7.05
CA ILE A 141 0.99 -0.27 -7.99
C ILE A 141 1.31 1.21 -7.69
N GLY A 142 0.29 2.04 -7.47
CA GLY A 142 0.47 3.46 -7.11
C GLY A 142 1.25 3.62 -5.80
N TYR A 143 0.95 2.79 -4.79
CA TYR A 143 1.72 2.72 -3.55
C TYR A 143 3.19 2.34 -3.83
N GLY A 144 3.42 1.30 -4.64
CA GLY A 144 4.75 0.82 -4.98
C GLY A 144 5.58 1.87 -5.74
N LEU A 145 4.98 2.57 -6.68
CA LEU A 145 5.62 3.63 -7.46
C LEU A 145 6.05 4.78 -6.54
N ALA A 146 5.17 5.24 -5.65
CA ALA A 146 5.49 6.27 -4.67
C ALA A 146 6.65 5.85 -3.74
N LEU A 147 6.62 4.60 -3.26
CA LEU A 147 7.68 4.05 -2.40
C LEU A 147 9.04 4.02 -3.12
N ILE A 148 9.07 3.57 -4.37
CA ILE A 148 10.30 3.46 -5.17
C ILE A 148 10.86 4.86 -5.49
N LEU A 149 10.01 5.80 -5.89
CA LEU A 149 10.42 7.20 -6.10
C LEU A 149 11.02 7.80 -4.83
N PHE A 150 10.37 7.58 -3.69
CA PHE A 150 10.86 8.09 -2.41
C PHE A 150 12.18 7.45 -1.99
N ALA A 151 12.35 6.15 -2.22
CA ALA A 151 13.62 5.47 -2.00
C ALA A 151 14.74 6.04 -2.88
N GLY A 152 14.46 6.35 -4.14
CA GLY A 152 15.43 6.99 -5.04
C GLY A 152 15.83 8.40 -4.60
N ILE A 153 14.87 9.21 -4.12
CA ILE A 153 15.17 10.53 -3.55
C ILE A 153 16.01 10.38 -2.28
N ARG A 154 15.69 9.41 -1.40
CA ARG A 154 16.45 9.18 -0.17
C ARG A 154 17.87 8.69 -0.44
N GLU A 155 18.09 7.82 -1.41
CA GLU A 155 19.45 7.41 -1.81
C GLU A 155 20.28 8.60 -2.32
N ARG A 156 19.67 9.48 -3.14
CA ARG A 156 20.32 10.72 -3.58
C ARG A 156 20.65 11.65 -2.41
N LEU A 157 19.73 11.79 -1.45
CA LEU A 157 19.92 12.66 -0.28
C LEU A 157 21.11 12.25 0.61
N LEU A 158 21.48 10.96 0.61
CA LEU A 158 22.64 10.49 1.39
C LEU A 158 23.97 11.05 0.87
N ILE A 159 24.03 11.42 -0.42
CA ILE A 159 25.24 11.94 -1.08
C ILE A 159 25.24 13.48 -1.05
N SER A 160 24.08 14.10 -0.83
CA SER A 160 23.93 15.56 -0.79
C SER A 160 24.43 16.16 0.54
N PRO A 161 24.96 17.39 0.53
CA PRO A 161 25.41 18.07 1.74
C PRO A 161 24.20 18.55 2.56
N VAL A 162 23.67 17.68 3.43
CA VAL A 162 22.58 17.99 4.35
C VAL A 162 23.09 18.32 5.75
N PRO A 163 22.58 19.39 6.41
CA PRO A 163 22.98 19.79 7.76
C PRO A 163 22.86 18.62 8.74
N LYS A 164 23.86 18.43 9.62
CA LYS A 164 23.92 17.30 10.57
C LYS A 164 22.63 17.16 11.40
N SER A 165 22.01 18.27 11.78
CA SER A 165 20.77 18.28 12.58
C SER A 165 19.53 17.78 11.83
N MET A 166 19.55 17.74 10.49
CA MET A 166 18.41 17.30 9.67
C MET A 166 18.57 15.88 9.12
N GLN A 167 19.70 15.21 9.36
CA GLN A 167 19.95 13.89 8.79
C GLN A 167 18.98 12.83 9.31
N GLY A 168 18.69 11.83 8.48
CA GLY A 168 17.86 10.69 8.86
C GLY A 168 16.37 10.89 8.59
N THR A 169 15.54 10.74 9.62
CA THR A 169 14.07 10.76 9.50
C THR A 169 13.52 12.17 9.30
N SER A 170 14.14 13.20 9.87
CA SER A 170 13.69 14.59 9.77
C SER A 170 13.61 15.06 8.31
N ILE A 171 14.69 14.87 7.54
CA ILE A 171 14.68 15.24 6.13
C ILE A 171 13.84 14.29 5.26
N ALA A 172 13.68 13.03 5.68
CA ALA A 172 12.74 12.11 5.02
C ALA A 172 11.30 12.61 5.13
N LEU A 173 10.89 13.15 6.28
CA LEU A 173 9.56 13.76 6.47
C LEU A 173 9.39 15.02 5.61
N VAL A 174 10.39 15.89 5.56
CA VAL A 174 10.34 17.10 4.71
C VAL A 174 10.23 16.74 3.23
N THR A 175 11.06 15.81 2.76
CA THR A 175 11.01 15.34 1.36
C THR A 175 9.71 14.60 1.04
N ALA A 176 9.14 13.85 1.99
CA ALA A 176 7.82 13.24 1.84
C ALA A 176 6.73 14.31 1.71
N GLY A 177 6.79 15.40 2.48
CA GLY A 177 5.88 16.53 2.36
C GLY A 177 5.98 17.24 1.01
N ILE A 178 7.20 17.48 0.52
CA ILE A 178 7.42 18.07 -0.81
C ILE A 178 6.88 17.15 -1.92
N MET A 179 7.11 15.83 -1.79
CA MET A 179 6.55 14.84 -2.70
C MET A 179 5.02 14.86 -2.67
N ALA A 180 4.40 14.91 -1.49
CA ALA A 180 2.95 15.00 -1.35
C ALA A 180 2.37 16.23 -2.07
N MET A 181 3.00 17.40 -1.91
CA MET A 181 2.59 18.61 -2.63
C MET A 181 2.70 18.46 -4.15
N ALA A 182 3.77 17.81 -4.65
CA ALA A 182 3.92 17.54 -6.08
C ALA A 182 2.82 16.60 -6.60
N PHE A 183 2.44 15.58 -5.83
CA PHE A 183 1.39 14.64 -6.22
C PHE A 183 -0.03 15.22 -6.09
N MET A 184 -0.27 16.17 -5.19
CA MET A 184 -1.55 16.90 -5.14
C MET A 184 -1.85 17.64 -6.45
N GLY A 185 -0.83 18.03 -7.22
CA GLY A 185 -0.99 18.61 -8.56
C GLY A 185 -1.69 17.68 -9.56
N PHE A 186 -1.65 16.36 -9.35
CA PHE A 186 -2.35 15.39 -10.21
C PHE A 186 -3.83 15.22 -9.87
N GLN A 187 -4.32 15.78 -8.75
CA GLN A 187 -5.72 15.64 -8.36
C GLN A 187 -6.71 16.23 -9.39
N GLY A 188 -6.27 17.22 -10.19
CA GLY A 188 -7.06 17.81 -11.26
C GLY A 188 -7.14 16.99 -12.56
N MET A 189 -6.52 15.81 -12.64
CA MET A 189 -6.55 14.97 -13.85
C MET A 189 -7.76 14.02 -13.94
N ALA A 190 -8.51 13.80 -12.86
CA ALA A 190 -9.73 12.97 -12.85
C ALA A 190 -11.00 13.79 -12.63
N SER A 191 -11.05 14.99 -13.22
CA SER A 191 -12.28 15.78 -13.38
C SER A 191 -12.72 15.77 -14.84
#